data_AF-A0A2I0KUS1-F1
#
_entry.id   AF-A0A2I0KUS1-F1
#
_cell.length_a   1.000
_cell.length_b   1.000
_cell.length_c   1.000
_cell.angle_alpha   90.00
_cell.angle_beta   90.00
_cell.angle_gamma   90.00
#
_symmetry.space_group_name_H-M   'P 1'
#
loop_
_entity.id
_entity.type
_entity.pdbx_description
1 polymer ?
#
loop_
_entity_poly.entity_id
_entity_poly.type
_entity_poly.pdbx_seq_one_letter_code
_entity_poly.pdbx_strand_id
1 'polypeptide(L)' 'AGHSVLPKSTNEVRLKENLDILNWSIPNDLLTKFAEIPQERPIKGTGFVHETLGYYKSLEELWDGEL' A
#
# COMPACT_ATOMS: atom_id res chain seq x y z
N ALA A 1 -7.63 8.49 -10.78
CA ALA A 1 -8.57 8.83 -9.70
C ALA A 1 -7.76 9.15 -8.44
N GLY A 2 -8.28 9.94 -7.51
CA GLY A 2 -7.66 10.15 -6.20
C GLY A 2 -8.10 9.07 -5.20
N HIS A 3 -7.23 8.72 -4.26
CA HIS A 3 -7.53 7.78 -3.17
C HIS A 3 -7.38 8.49 -1.81
N SER A 4 -8.22 8.14 -0.83
CA SER A 4 -8.01 8.55 0.56
C SER A 4 -6.83 7.78 1.18
N VAL A 5 -6.27 8.30 2.27
CA VAL A 5 -5.13 7.69 2.97
C VAL A 5 -5.43 7.50 4.46
N LEU A 6 -4.90 6.44 5.06
CA LEU A 6 -5.11 6.07 6.47
C LEU A 6 -3.76 5.94 7.22
N PRO A 7 -2.97 7.01 7.35
CA PRO A 7 -1.67 6.93 8.01
C PRO A 7 -1.83 6.74 9.53
N LYS A 8 -1.25 5.66 10.06
CA LYS A 8 -1.28 5.37 11.50
C LYS A 8 -0.06 6.00 12.20
N SER A 9 -0.29 6.74 13.28
CA SER A 9 0.74 7.20 14.21
C SER A 9 0.20 7.31 15.63
N THR A 10 1.06 7.14 16.63
CA THR A 10 0.80 7.47 18.06
C THR A 10 1.65 8.66 18.53
N ASN A 11 2.44 9.25 17.63
CA ASN A 11 3.26 10.43 17.90
C ASN A 11 2.50 11.67 17.43
N GLU A 12 2.34 12.65 18.32
CA GLU A 12 1.55 13.86 18.08
C GLU A 12 2.08 14.72 16.94
N VAL A 13 3.40 14.88 16.83
CA VAL A 13 4.03 15.67 15.77
C VAL A 13 3.74 15.04 14.40
N ARG A 14 3.98 13.73 14.26
CA ARG A 14 3.67 12.99 13.02
C ARG A 14 2.18 13.02 12.67
N LEU A 15 1.28 13.05 13.65
CA LEU A 15 -0.15 13.18 13.39
C LEU A 15 -0.51 14.51 12.75
N LYS A 16 0.12 15.61 13.20
CA LYS A 16 -0.07 16.94 12.60
C LYS A 16 0.52 17.00 11.19
N GLU A 17 1.74 16.49 11.01
CA GLU A 17 2.42 16.46 9.71
C GLU A 17 1.65 15.64 8.65
N ASN A 18 1.10 14.48 9.02
CA ASN A 18 0.32 13.65 8.10
C ASN A 18 -0.97 14.32 7.59
N LEU A 19 -1.47 15.35 8.29
CA LEU A 19 -2.66 16.12 7.89
C LEU A 19 -2.30 17.37 7.07
N ASP A 20 -1.05 17.83 7.11
CA ASP A 20 -0.59 19.04 6.41
C ASP A 20 -0.19 18.77 4.94
N ILE A 21 -1.14 18.21 4.19
CA ILE A 21 -0.93 17.78 2.79
C ILE A 21 -1.88 18.45 1.79
N LEU A 22 -2.74 19.37 2.26
CA LEU A 22 -3.81 19.96 1.42
C LEU A 22 -3.38 21.26 0.71
N ASN A 23 -2.36 21.95 1.21
CA ASN A 23 -1.96 23.28 0.74
C ASN A 23 -0.86 23.26 -0.33
N TRP A 24 -0.42 22.07 -0.75
CA TRP A 24 0.63 21.90 -1.75
C TRP A 24 0.36 20.67 -2.61
N SER A 25 1.09 20.55 -3.72
CA SER A 25 0.99 19.39 -4.62
C SER A 25 2.36 19.01 -5.16
N ILE A 26 2.49 17.76 -5.60
CA ILE A 26 3.69 17.29 -6.30
C ILE A 26 3.54 17.68 -7.79
N PRO A 27 4.52 18.36 -8.39
CA PRO A 27 4.54 18.64 -9.83
C PRO A 27 4.45 17.37 -10.68
N ASN A 28 3.77 17.45 -11.84
CA ASN A 28 3.51 16.28 -12.68
C ASN A 28 4.77 15.55 -13.14
N ASP A 29 5.83 16.28 -13.49
CA ASP A 29 7.11 15.73 -13.93
C ASP A 29 7.86 14.97 -12.82
N LEU A 30 7.63 15.35 -11.57
CA LEU A 30 8.13 14.63 -10.40
C LEU A 30 7.23 13.44 -10.05
N LEU A 31 5.91 13.61 -10.19
CA LEU A 31 4.94 12.55 -9.91
C LEU A 31 5.13 11.35 -10.84
N THR A 32 5.43 11.57 -12.13
CA THR A 32 5.67 10.48 -13.09
C THR A 32 6.84 9.58 -12.71
N LYS A 33 7.84 10.10 -11.99
CA LYS A 33 9.01 9.32 -11.54
C LYS A 33 8.66 8.24 -10.52
N PHE A 34 7.52 8.34 -9.84
CA PHE A 34 7.07 7.30 -8.90
C PHE A 34 6.78 5.97 -9.60
N ALA A 35 6.48 5.97 -10.90
CA ALA A 35 6.25 4.75 -11.67
C ALA A 35 7.52 3.88 -11.83
N GLU A 36 8.69 4.46 -11.59
CA GLU A 36 9.99 3.76 -11.66
C GLU A 36 10.32 3.00 -10.37
N ILE A 37 9.55 3.21 -9.29
CA ILE A 37 9.77 2.52 -8.02
C ILE A 37 9.42 1.03 -8.19
N PRO A 38 10.30 0.09 -7.81
CA PRO A 38 9.99 -1.33 -7.80
C PRO A 38 8.74 -1.59 -6.95
N GLN A 39 7.78 -2.32 -7.52
CA GLN A 39 6.52 -2.63 -6.84
C GLN A 39 6.69 -3.88 -5.97
N GLU A 40 6.20 -3.82 -4.73
CA GLU A 40 6.10 -4.95 -3.83
C GLU A 40 4.85 -4.84 -2.96
N ARG A 41 4.11 -5.94 -2.80
CA ARG A 41 3.00 -6.05 -1.86
C ARG A 41 3.50 -6.33 -0.43
N PRO A 42 3.39 -5.41 0.54
CA PRO A 42 3.89 -5.62 1.89
C PRO A 42 3.01 -6.59 2.71
N ILE A 43 1.69 -6.52 2.54
CA ILE A 43 0.73 -7.41 3.21
C ILE A 43 0.30 -8.49 2.23
N LYS A 44 1.03 -9.60 2.23
CA LYS A 44 0.75 -10.75 1.34
C LYS A 44 -0.43 -11.59 1.80
N GLY A 45 -0.88 -11.46 3.05
CA GLY A 45 -2.02 -12.23 3.56
C GLY A 45 -1.69 -13.69 3.84
N THR A 46 -0.43 -14.02 4.16
CA THR A 46 0.04 -15.40 4.39
C THR A 46 -0.75 -16.15 5.46
N GLY A 47 -1.36 -15.46 6.43
CA GLY A 47 -2.25 -16.07 7.42
C GLY A 47 -3.55 -16.66 6.85
N PHE A 48 -3.89 -16.35 5.60
CA PHE A 48 -5.06 -16.88 4.89
C PHE A 48 -4.71 -18.01 3.90
N VAL A 49 -3.43 -18.35 3.76
CA VAL A 49 -2.93 -19.34 2.79
C VAL A 49 -2.41 -20.57 3.51
N HIS A 50 -2.82 -21.75 3.05
CA HIS A 50 -2.26 -23.01 3.54
C HIS A 50 -2.39 -24.11 2.47
N GLU A 51 -1.27 -24.75 2.12
CA GLU A 51 -1.15 -25.71 1.02
C GLU A 51 -2.17 -26.87 1.09
N THR A 52 -2.41 -27.43 2.28
CA THR A 52 -3.35 -28.55 2.46
C THR A 52 -4.69 -28.16 3.08
N LEU A 53 -4.69 -27.32 4.12
CA LEU A 53 -5.89 -27.04 4.93
C LEU A 53 -6.64 -25.75 4.55
N GLY A 54 -6.03 -24.85 3.76
CA GLY A 54 -6.60 -23.54 3.41
C GLY A 54 -7.57 -23.60 2.23
N TYR A 55 -8.43 -22.59 2.07
CA TYR A 55 -9.17 -22.42 0.81
C TYR A 55 -8.23 -22.03 -0.32
N TYR A 56 -7.40 -21.01 -0.07
CA TYR A 56 -6.28 -20.63 -0.93
C TYR A 56 -5.05 -21.46 -0.58
N LYS A 57 -4.48 -22.14 -1.59
CA LYS A 57 -3.32 -23.03 -1.45
C LYS A 57 -2.00 -22.30 -1.66
N SER A 58 -2.03 -21.19 -2.40
CA SER A 58 -0.88 -20.32 -2.61
C SER A 58 -1.25 -18.84 -2.52
N LEU A 59 -0.24 -17.97 -2.51
CA LEU A 59 -0.44 -16.53 -2.57
C LEU A 59 -0.96 -16.09 -3.94
N GLU A 60 -0.54 -16.78 -5.00
CA GLU A 60 -1.02 -16.53 -6.36
C GLU A 60 -2.52 -16.77 -6.47
N GLU A 61 -3.03 -17.85 -5.85
CA GLU A 61 -4.47 -18.11 -5.78
C GLU A 61 -5.23 -17.07 -4.94
N LEU A 62 -4.63 -16.58 -3.84
CA LEU A 62 -5.26 -15.55 -3.02
C LEU A 62 -5.41 -14.21 -3.76
N TRP A 63 -4.46 -13.89 -4.63
CA TRP A 63 -4.40 -12.60 -5.33
C TRP A 63 -4.71 -12.67 -6.81
N ASP A 64 -5.19 -13.81 -7.32
CA ASP A 64 -5.42 -14.05 -8.76
C ASP A 64 -4.21 -13.68 -9.64
N GLY A 65 -3.00 -13.89 -9.13
CA GLY A 65 -1.73 -13.54 -9.78
C GLY A 65 -1.26 -12.08 -9.60
N GLU A 66 -1.99 -11.24 -8.89
CA GLU A 66 -1.62 -9.83 -8.61
C GLU A 66 -0.67 -9.69 -7.40
N LEU A 67 0.50 -10.34 -7.47
CA LEU A 67 1.53 -10.30 -6.42
C LEU A 67 2.61 -9.24 -6.61
#